data_AF-A0A820KUL3-F1
#
_entry.id   AF-A0A820KUL3-F1
#
_cell.length_a   1.000
_cell.length_b   1.000
_cell.length_c   1.000
_cell.angle_alpha   90.00
_cell.angle_beta   90.00
_cell.angle_gamma   90.00
#
_symmetry.space_group_name_H-M   'P 1'
#
loop_
_entity.id
_entity.type
_entity.pdbx_description
1 polymer ?
#
loop_
_entity_poly.entity_id
_entity_poly.type
_entity_poly.pdbx_seq_one_letter_code
_entity_poly.pdbx_strand_id
1 'polypeptide(L)' 'FPSVFTSMQWKDISCLNRDGVSISLDVTLQFQADPKYLHEVVVQFEDFDGYKKILHATGEAAIHDTCAQ' A
#
# COMPACT_ATOMS: atom_id res chain seq x y z
N PHE A 1 -14.06 -4.48 8.23
CA PHE A 1 -13.26 -3.51 7.45
C PHE A 1 -13.38 -2.14 8.08
N PRO A 2 -12.27 -1.51 8.49
CA PRO A 2 -12.31 -0.21 9.13
C PRO A 2 -12.79 0.85 8.14
N SER A 3 -13.81 1.62 8.54
CA SER A 3 -14.28 2.82 7.82
C SER A 3 -13.44 4.06 8.14
N VAL A 4 -12.41 3.90 8.97
CA VAL A 4 -11.45 4.93 9.38
C VAL A 4 -10.14 4.78 8.61
N PHE A 5 -9.42 5.90 8.45
CA PHE A 5 -8.07 5.86 7.89
C PHE A 5 -7.19 4.93 8.72
N THR A 6 -6.52 4.03 8.02
CA THR A 6 -5.56 3.10 8.59
C THR A 6 -4.20 3.38 7.95
N SER A 7 -3.16 3.44 8.77
CA SER A 7 -1.79 3.65 8.29
C SER A 7 -1.09 2.31 8.08
N MET A 8 -0.30 2.22 7.02
CA MET A 8 0.64 1.13 6.77
C MET A 8 2.03 1.71 6.57
N GLN A 9 3.03 1.01 7.07
CA GLN A 9 4.42 1.44 7.02
C GLN A 9 5.24 0.44 6.23
N TRP A 10 6.09 0.96 5.35
CA TRP A 10 7.17 0.23 4.71
C TRP A 10 8.46 0.87 5.19
N LYS A 11 9.36 0.04 5.70
CA LYS A 11 10.65 0.49 6.22
C LYS A 11 11.75 -0.10 5.39
N ASP A 12 12.83 0.66 5.22
CA ASP A 12 14.03 0.23 4.50
C ASP A 12 13.74 -0.27 3.06
N ILE A 13 12.78 0.35 2.35
CA ILE A 13 12.53 0.03 0.94
C ILE A 13 13.71 0.54 0.12
N SER A 14 14.43 -0.37 -0.51
CA SER A 14 15.55 -0.06 -1.39
C SER A 14 15.11 -0.08 -2.85
N CYS A 15 15.33 1.03 -3.56
CA CYS A 15 15.01 1.18 -4.97
C CYS A 15 16.04 2.07 -5.67
N LEU A 16 16.09 2.00 -7.00
CA LEU A 16 16.85 2.93 -7.83
C LEU A 16 15.97 4.11 -8.19
N ASN A 17 16.50 5.32 -8.05
CA ASN A 17 15.83 6.50 -8.57
C ASN A 17 15.99 6.59 -10.10
N ARG A 18 15.34 7.57 -10.73
CA ARG A 18 15.45 7.86 -12.18
C ARG A 18 16.89 7.98 -12.70
N ASP A 19 17.82 8.47 -11.88
CA ASP A 19 19.23 8.65 -12.25
C ASP A 19 20.09 7.39 -12.02
N GLY A 20 19.46 6.28 -11.59
CA GLY A 20 20.16 5.03 -11.25
C GLY A 20 20.88 5.07 -9.90
N VAL A 21 20.56 6.02 -9.03
CA VAL A 21 21.09 6.12 -7.68
C VAL A 21 20.26 5.25 -6.74
N SER A 22 20.93 4.39 -5.96
CA SER A 22 20.28 3.59 -4.92
C SER A 22 19.87 4.47 -3.75
N ILE A 23 18.59 4.40 -3.38
CA ILE A 23 18.00 5.11 -2.24
C ILE A 23 17.32 4.13 -1.31
N SER A 24 17.27 4.46 -0.02
CA SER A 24 16.47 3.76 0.98
C SER A 24 15.39 4.69 1.52
N LEU A 25 14.16 4.19 1.61
CA LEU A 25 12.99 4.98 1.97
C LEU A 25 12.21 4.32 3.11
N ASP A 26 11.82 5.15 4.08
CA ASP A 26 10.79 4.84 5.07
C ASP A 26 9.50 5.58 4.66
N VAL A 27 8.47 4.82 4.31
CA VAL A 27 7.22 5.37 3.77
C VAL A 27 6.05 4.94 4.63
N THR A 28 5.17 5.90 4.95
CA THR A 28 3.87 5.63 5.57
C THR A 28 2.78 6.05 4.61
N LEU A 29 1.92 5.11 4.22
CA LEU A 29 0.72 5.38 3.44
C LEU A 29 -0.52 5.24 4.32
N GLN A 30 -1.50 6.11 4.09
CA GLN A 30 -2.82 6.01 4.70
C GLN A 30 -3.80 5.46 3.66
N PHE A 31 -4.63 4.51 4.09
CA PHE A 31 -5.67 3.93 3.27
C PHE A 31 -7.01 3.99 4.01
N GLN A 32 -8.07 4.15 3.23
CA GLN A 32 -9.45 4.04 3.68
C GLN A 32 -10.19 3.21 2.63
N ALA A 33 -10.93 2.19 3.07
CA ALA A 33 -11.83 1.49 2.17
C ALA A 33 -12.95 2.46 1.77
N ASP A 34 -13.12 2.69 0.46
CA ASP A 34 -14.21 3.52 -0.04
C ASP A 34 -15.54 2.85 0.34
N PRO A 35 -16.42 3.55 1.09
CA PRO A 35 -17.71 3.02 1.51
C PRO A 35 -18.56 2.48 0.35
N LYS A 36 -18.39 3.04 -0.87
CA LYS A 36 -19.11 2.62 -2.06
C LYS A 36 -18.80 1.17 -2.47
N TYR A 37 -17.56 0.72 -2.27
CA TYR A 37 -17.09 -0.62 -2.65
C TYR A 37 -16.95 -1.55 -1.43
N LEU A 38 -17.36 -1.10 -0.23
CA LEU A 38 -17.13 -1.83 1.01
C LEU A 38 -17.78 -3.22 0.98
N HIS A 39 -18.97 -3.36 0.41
CA HIS A 39 -19.63 -4.65 0.26
C HIS A 39 -18.82 -5.60 -0.63
N GLU A 40 -18.37 -5.14 -1.79
CA GLU A 40 -17.55 -5.93 -2.72
C GLU A 40 -16.23 -6.34 -2.08
N VAL A 41 -15.56 -5.42 -1.38
CA VAL A 41 -14.31 -5.67 -0.67
C VAL A 41 -14.52 -6.72 0.43
N VAL A 42 -15.61 -6.64 1.21
CA VAL A 42 -15.93 -7.65 2.23
C VAL A 42 -16.24 -9.03 1.62
N VAL A 43 -16.90 -9.06 0.46
CA VAL A 43 -17.25 -10.32 -0.23
C VAL A 43 -16.02 -10.95 -0.89
N GLN A 44 -15.14 -10.14 -1.48
CA GLN A 44 -13.91 -10.62 -2.13
C GLN A 44 -12.85 -11.07 -1.12
N PHE A 45 -12.78 -10.40 0.03
CA PHE A 45 -11.81 -10.68 1.06
C PHE A 45 -12.54 -11.17 2.31
N GLU A 46 -12.51 -12.50 2.50
CA GLU A 46 -13.13 -13.21 3.63
C GLU A 46 -12.86 -12.53 4.98
N ASP A 47 -11.66 -11.99 5.14
CA ASP A 47 -11.28 -11.14 6.27
C ASP A 47 -10.48 -9.89 5.84
N PHE A 48 -10.29 -9.01 6.82
CA PHE A 48 -9.49 -7.80 6.63
C PHE A 48 -7.98 -8.10 6.47
N ASP A 49 -7.50 -9.27 6.88
CA ASP A 49 -6.08 -9.64 6.77
C ASP A 49 -5.70 -9.94 5.32
N GLY A 50 -6.56 -10.64 4.57
CA GLY A 50 -6.40 -10.84 3.13
C GLY A 50 -6.35 -9.51 2.38
N TYR A 51 -7.26 -8.59 2.70
CA TYR A 51 -7.26 -7.26 2.10
C TYR A 51 -6.00 -6.45 2.44
N LYS A 52 -5.54 -6.49 3.70
CA LYS A 52 -4.28 -5.84 4.10
C LYS A 52 -3.08 -6.35 3.29
N LYS A 53 -3.02 -7.64 2.94
CA LYS A 53 -1.94 -8.18 2.10
C LYS A 53 -1.93 -7.55 0.71
N ILE A 54 -3.11 -7.39 0.11
CA ILE A 54 -3.25 -6.73 -1.20
C ILE A 54 -2.86 -5.24 -1.11
N LEU A 55 -3.31 -4.55 -0.07
CA LEU A 55 -2.90 -3.17 0.18
C LEU A 55 -1.39 -3.03 0.38
N HIS A 56 -0.76 -3.97 1.09
CA HIS A 56 0.69 -3.99 1.27
C HIS A 56 1.42 -4.14 -0.06
N ALA A 57 1.03 -5.13 -0.86
CA ALA A 57 1.62 -5.36 -2.17
C ALA A 57 1.41 -4.18 -3.14
N THR A 58 0.22 -3.58 -3.10
CA THR A 58 -0.13 -2.42 -3.94
C THR A 58 0.67 -1.18 -3.52
N GLY A 59 0.81 -0.93 -2.22
CA GLY A 59 1.59 0.19 -1.71
C GLY A 59 3.08 0.04 -2.02
N GLU A 60 3.63 -1.17 -1.88
CA GLU A 60 5.01 -1.47 -2.25
C GLU A 60 5.28 -1.24 -3.74
N ALA A 61 4.39 -1.75 -4.61
CA ALA A 61 4.47 -1.51 -6.04
C ALA A 61 4.42 -0.01 -6.39
N ALA A 62 3.50 0.74 -5.77
CA ALA A 62 3.40 2.19 -5.98
C ALA A 62 4.65 2.94 -5.52
N ILE A 63 5.28 2.52 -4.42
CA ILE A 63 6.56 3.09 -3.95
C ILE A 63 7.65 2.83 -5.00
N HIS A 64 7.80 1.59 -5.47
CA HIS A 64 8.80 1.22 -6.47
C HIS A 64 8.60 1.96 -7.81
N ASP A 65 7.36 2.05 -8.28
CA ASP A 65 7.01 2.80 -9.49
C ASP A 65 7.32 4.29 -9.34
N THR A 66 7.15 4.85 -8.15
CA THR A 66 7.48 6.26 -7.85
C THR A 66 8.98 6.49 -7.80
N CYS A 67 9.77 5.53 -7.31
CA CYS A 67 11.23 5.66 -7.33
C CYS A 67 11.75 5.84 -8.77
N ALA A 68 11.17 5.13 -9.73
CA ALA A 68 11.65 5.09 -11.11
C ALA A 68 11.22 6.29 -11.98
N GLN A 69 10.29 7.15 -11.53
CA GLN A 69 9.79 8.32 -12.27
C GLN A 69 10.76 9.51 -12.22
#